data_AF-A0A0D6LLT0-F1
#
_entry.id   AF-A0A0D6LLT0-F1
#
_cell.length_a   1.000
_cell.length_b   1.000
_cell.length_c   1.000
_cell.angle_alpha   90.00
_cell.angle_beta   90.00
_cell.angle_gamma   90.00
#
_symmetry.space_group_name_H-M   'P 1'
#
loop_
_entity.id
_entity.type
_entity.pdbx_description
1 polymer ?
#
loop_
_entity_poly.entity_id
_entity_poly.type
_entity_poly.pdbx_seq_one_letter_code
_entity_poly.pdbx_strand_id
1 'polypeptide(L)'
;MEKKSQSHRSLQSGPSTFTSISAFDGEDSIFKVALLDNDPILITRHPPTLLSDSCHNDCVKLRKLDHDNVNKFLGLSFDGMDYVVVWRLCSRGSLLV
;
A
#
# COMPACT_ATOMS: atom_id res chain seq x y z
N MET A 1 -34.58 -17.32 -14.50
CA MET A 1 -33.15 -17.49 -14.12
C MET A 1 -32.95 -16.72 -12.82
N GLU A 2 -32.85 -17.45 -11.72
CA GLU A 2 -32.89 -16.93 -10.34
C GLU A 2 -31.47 -16.51 -9.90
N LYS A 3 -31.28 -15.25 -9.50
CA LYS A 3 -30.01 -14.76 -8.95
C LYS A 3 -29.90 -15.19 -7.48
N LYS A 4 -29.11 -16.23 -7.19
CA LYS A 4 -28.76 -16.60 -5.82
C LYS A 4 -27.88 -15.52 -5.19
N SER A 5 -28.46 -14.82 -4.22
CA SER A 5 -27.75 -13.92 -3.30
C SER A 5 -26.72 -14.73 -2.51
N GLN A 6 -25.44 -14.42 -2.67
CA GLN A 6 -24.38 -15.04 -1.88
C GLN A 6 -24.25 -14.30 -0.55
N SER A 7 -24.50 -15.03 0.54
CA SER A 7 -24.33 -14.54 1.91
C SER A 7 -22.85 -14.21 2.16
N HIS A 8 -22.58 -12.98 2.59
CA HIS A 8 -21.29 -12.58 3.16
C HIS A 8 -21.20 -13.23 4.56
N ARG A 9 -20.55 -14.40 4.64
CA ARG A 9 -20.34 -15.08 5.91
C ARG A 9 -19.31 -14.32 6.76
N SER A 10 -19.61 -14.27 8.04
CA SER A 10 -18.89 -13.63 9.13
C SER A 10 -17.40 -13.93 9.13
N LEU A 11 -16.60 -12.90 9.40
CA LEU A 11 -15.16 -12.96 9.61
C LEU A 11 -14.83 -13.89 10.78
N GLN A 12 -14.56 -15.15 10.49
CA GLN A 12 -13.95 -16.05 11.45
C GLN A 12 -12.47 -15.68 11.54
N SER A 13 -12.09 -15.01 12.63
CA SER A 13 -10.71 -14.61 12.91
C SER A 13 -9.84 -15.83 13.23
N GLY A 14 -9.42 -16.56 12.21
CA GLY A 14 -8.29 -17.49 12.29
C GLY A 14 -6.97 -16.75 11.99
N PRO A 15 -5.81 -17.34 12.32
CA PRO A 15 -4.51 -16.77 12.01
C PRO A 15 -4.45 -16.49 10.50
N SER A 16 -4.27 -15.22 10.12
CA SER A 16 -4.21 -14.83 8.72
C SER A 16 -2.85 -15.27 8.17
N THR A 17 -2.80 -16.46 7.56
CA THR A 17 -1.71 -16.82 6.65
C THR A 17 -1.65 -15.72 5.58
N PHE A 18 -0.46 -15.21 5.25
CA PHE A 18 -0.24 -14.14 4.28
C PHE A 18 -0.91 -14.42 2.92
N THR A 19 -2.19 -14.05 2.79
CA THR A 19 -2.97 -14.17 1.54
C THR A 19 -2.98 -12.85 0.75
N SER A 20 -2.40 -11.78 1.30
CA SER A 20 -2.36 -10.46 0.66
C SER A 20 -1.27 -10.31 -0.40
N ILE A 21 -0.32 -11.25 -0.51
CA ILE A 21 0.78 -11.16 -1.48
C ILE A 21 0.23 -11.21 -2.92
N SER A 22 -0.75 -12.08 -3.20
CA SER A 22 -1.32 -12.22 -4.54
C SER A 22 -2.06 -10.97 -5.05
N ALA A 23 -2.49 -10.06 -4.16
CA ALA A 23 -3.10 -8.79 -4.56
C ALA A 23 -2.09 -7.80 -5.15
N PHE A 24 -0.79 -8.03 -4.91
CA PHE A 24 0.29 -7.17 -5.39
C PHE A 24 1.11 -7.81 -6.52
N ASP A 25 0.87 -9.08 -6.84
CA ASP A 25 1.78 -9.95 -7.62
C ASP A 25 1.47 -10.00 -9.14
N GLY A 26 0.99 -8.88 -9.70
CA GLY A 26 0.86 -8.73 -11.15
C GLY A 26 2.17 -8.30 -11.79
N GLU A 27 2.54 -8.86 -12.94
CA GLU A 27 3.76 -8.49 -13.68
C GLU A 27 3.80 -6.98 -14.01
N ASP A 28 2.64 -6.37 -14.28
CA ASP A 28 2.44 -4.93 -14.48
C ASP A 28 1.88 -4.20 -13.25
N SER A 29 1.97 -4.81 -12.07
CA SER A 29 1.47 -4.22 -10.83
C SER A 29 2.26 -2.96 -10.48
N ILE A 30 1.54 -1.88 -10.19
CA ILE A 30 2.15 -0.69 -9.59
C ILE A 30 2.62 -0.93 -8.16
N PHE A 31 2.23 -2.05 -7.55
CA PHE A 31 2.57 -2.42 -6.18
C PHE A 31 3.71 -3.41 -6.16
N LYS A 32 4.68 -3.19 -5.27
CA LYS A 32 5.78 -4.12 -5.00
C LYS A 32 6.00 -4.25 -3.50
N VAL A 33 5.96 -5.48 -3.00
CA VAL A 33 6.30 -5.76 -1.60
C VAL A 33 7.81 -5.97 -1.48
N ALA A 34 8.42 -5.37 -0.46
CA ALA A 34 9.85 -5.51 -0.18
C ALA A 34 10.11 -5.51 1.34
N LEU A 35 11.37 -5.72 1.74
CA LEU A 35 11.83 -5.55 3.11
C LEU A 35 12.73 -4.31 3.20
N LEU A 36 12.48 -3.48 4.21
CA LEU A 36 13.33 -2.36 4.60
C LEU A 36 13.69 -2.57 6.07
N ASP A 37 14.98 -2.74 6.38
CA ASP A 37 15.47 -3.02 7.73
C ASP A 37 14.77 -4.23 8.41
N ASN A 38 14.43 -5.25 7.62
CA ASN A 38 13.64 -6.43 7.99
C ASN A 38 12.15 -6.20 8.23
N ASP A 39 11.65 -4.97 8.07
CA ASP A 39 10.23 -4.68 8.12
C ASP A 39 9.58 -4.75 6.72
N PRO A 40 8.41 -5.38 6.57
CA PRO A 40 7.70 -5.44 5.30
C PRO A 40 7.13 -4.08 4.92
N ILE A 41 7.43 -3.66 3.69
CA ILE A 41 7.00 -2.40 3.11
C ILE A 41 6.24 -2.63 1.81
N LEU A 42 5.38 -1.68 1.47
CA LEU A 42 4.70 -1.59 0.19
C LEU A 42 5.26 -0.42 -0.59
N ILE A 43 5.80 -0.70 -1.77
CA ILE A 43 6.29 0.29 -2.73
C ILE A 43 5.21 0.47 -3.79
N THR A 44 4.83 1.72 -4.08
CA THR A 44 3.91 2.08 -5.15
C THR A 44 4.61 2.90 -6.22
N ARG A 45 4.66 2.40 -7.45
CA ARG A 45 5.17 3.12 -8.63
C ARG A 45 4.10 4.07 -9.15
N HIS A 46 4.49 5.33 -9.36
CA HIS A 46 3.60 6.35 -9.92
C HIS A 46 4.02 6.72 -11.36
N PRO A 47 3.09 7.22 -12.18
CA PRO A 47 3.43 7.75 -13.50
C PRO A 47 4.47 8.88 -13.40
N PRO A 48 5.37 9.03 -14.39
CA PRO A 48 6.35 10.10 -14.41
C PRO A 48 5.68 11.47 -14.25
N THR A 49 6.04 12.20 -13.20
CA THR A 49 5.39 13.47 -12.83
C THR A 49 6.43 14.46 -12.35
N LEU A 50 6.32 15.72 -12.76
CA LEU A 50 7.13 16.80 -12.19
C LEU A 50 6.60 17.11 -10.78
N LEU A 51 7.40 16.77 -9.77
CA LEU A 51 7.05 17.09 -8.38
C LEU A 51 7.14 18.60 -8.15
N SER A 52 6.14 19.16 -7.48
CA SER A 52 6.16 20.57 -7.09
C SER A 52 7.21 20.83 -6.01
N ASP A 53 7.69 22.07 -5.91
CA ASP A 53 8.58 22.49 -4.82
C ASP A 53 7.95 22.32 -3.42
N SER A 54 6.61 22.32 -3.35
CA SER A 54 5.87 22.06 -2.11
C SER A 54 5.90 20.59 -1.68
N CYS A 55 6.17 19.66 -2.61
CA CYS A 55 6.12 18.22 -2.37
C CYS A 55 7.00 17.81 -1.19
N HIS A 56 8.20 18.39 -1.07
CA HIS A 56 9.09 18.14 0.07
C HIS A 56 8.41 18.44 1.42
N ASN A 57 7.78 19.61 1.55
CA ASN A 57 7.10 20.01 2.78
C ASN A 57 5.90 19.10 3.08
N ASP A 58 5.16 18.69 2.06
CA ASP A 58 4.01 17.80 2.22
C ASP A 58 4.46 16.39 2.63
N CYS A 59 5.58 15.89 2.09
CA CYS A 59 6.18 14.64 2.51
C CYS A 59 6.68 14.68 3.96
N VAL A 60 7.25 15.80 4.40
CA VAL A 60 7.62 16.00 5.82
C VAL A 60 6.39 15.96 6.72
N LYS A 61 5.27 16.57 6.32
CA LYS A 61 4.00 16.49 7.07
C LYS A 61 3.46 15.06 7.11
N LEU A 62 3.44 14.36 5.98
CA LEU A 62 3.03 12.95 5.89
C LEU A 62 3.91 12.05 6.76
N ARG A 63 5.23 12.29 6.77
CA ARG A 63 6.19 11.54 7.59
C ARG A 63 5.94 11.71 9.10
N LYS A 64 5.37 12.86 9.51
CA LYS A 64 4.99 13.15 10.89
C LYS A 64 3.61 12.60 11.28
N LEU A 65 2.80 12.17 10.31
CA LEU A 65 1.48 11.60 10.55
C LEU A 65 1.63 10.14 11.02
N ASP A 66 2.07 9.96 12.27
CA ASP A 66 2.29 8.66 12.89
C ASP A 66 1.12 8.35 13.84
N HIS A 67 0.19 7.52 13.37
CA HIS A 67 -1.01 7.15 14.11
C HIS A 67 -1.44 5.73 13.76
N ASP A 68 -1.88 4.94 14.73
CA ASP A 68 -2.19 3.51 14.55
C ASP A 68 -3.29 3.24 13.51
N ASN A 69 -4.23 4.16 13.37
CA ASN A 69 -5.32 4.09 12.39
C ASN A 69 -5.00 4.66 11.00
N VAL A 70 -3.76 5.11 10.76
CA VAL A 70 -3.32 5.66 9.48
C VAL A 70 -2.19 4.80 8.94
N ASN A 71 -2.24 4.46 7.64
CA ASN A 71 -1.13 3.72 7.05
C ASN A 71 0.12 4.61 7.02
N LYS A 72 1.21 4.12 7.60
CA LYS A 72 2.42 4.92 7.82
C LYS A 72 3.15 5.19 6.51
N PHE A 73 3.31 6.48 6.19
CA PHE A 73 4.17 6.94 5.10
C PHE A 73 5.64 6.80 5.50
N LEU A 74 6.40 6.05 4.70
CA LEU A 74 7.82 5.83 4.95
C LEU A 74 8.71 6.82 4.21
N GLY A 75 8.31 7.22 3.01
CA GLY A 75 9.04 8.18 2.22
C GLY A 75 8.71 8.03 0.75
N LEU A 76 9.49 8.74 -0.08
CA LEU A 76 9.51 8.55 -1.52
C LEU A 76 10.95 8.45 -1.99
N SER A 77 11.13 7.82 -3.14
CA SER A 77 12.39 7.82 -3.88
C SER A 77 12.07 8.22 -5.31
N PHE A 78 12.93 9.05 -5.90
CA PHE A 78 12.73 9.56 -7.25
C PHE A 78 14.02 9.47 -8.05
N ASP A 79 13.87 9.25 -9.35
CA ASP A 79 14.91 9.30 -10.35
C ASP A 79 14.38 10.10 -11.55
N GLY A 80 14.82 11.35 -11.67
CA GLY A 80 14.26 12.30 -12.63
C GLY A 80 12.76 12.55 -12.40
N MET A 81 11.92 12.14 -13.35
CA MET A 81 10.46 12.27 -13.27
C MET A 81 9.78 11.02 -12.73
N ASP A 82 10.47 9.88 -12.72
CA ASP A 82 9.96 8.64 -12.14
C ASP A 82 10.11 8.70 -10.62
N TYR A 83 9.07 8.31 -9.90
CA TYR A 83 9.14 8.19 -8.45
C TYR A 83 8.29 7.03 -7.94
N VAL A 84 8.72 6.52 -6.79
CA VAL A 84 8.01 5.50 -6.02
C VAL A 84 7.72 6.05 -4.64
N VAL A 85 6.58 5.63 -4.08
CA VAL A 85 6.21 5.96 -2.71
C VAL A 85 6.29 4.70 -1.86
N VAL A 86 6.82 4.82 -0.66
CA VAL A 86 7.05 3.71 0.25
C VAL A 86 6.15 3.85 1.47
N TRP A 87 5.43 2.78 1.77
CA TRP A 87 4.47 2.69 2.85
C TRP A 87 4.81 1.49 3.74
N ARG A 88 4.35 1.52 4.99
CA ARG A 88 4.28 0.29 5.78
C ARG A 88 3.31 -0.68 5.10
N LEU A 89 3.67 -1.96 5.02
CA LEU A 89 2.74 -2.95 4.46
C LEU A 89 1.57 -3.18 5.42
N CYS A 90 0.34 -2.96 4.95
CA CYS A 90 -0.85 -3.42 5.65
C CYS A 90 -1.09 -4.90 5.32
N SER A 91 -0.75 -5.78 6.26
CA SER A 91 -0.82 -7.24 6.04
C SER A 91 -2.22 -7.77 5.73
N ARG A 92 -3.26 -7.07 6.19
CA ARG A 92 -4.68 -7.42 5.96
C ARG A 92 -5.21 -7.00 4.58
N GLY A 93 -4.42 -6.23 3.82
CA GLY A 93 -4.83 -5.72 2.51
C GLY A 93 -5.86 -4.60 2.58
N SER A 94 -6.43 -4.27 1.42
CA SER A 94 -7.52 -3.29 1.29
C SER A 94 -8.84 -3.86 1.77
N LEU A 95 -9.68 -3.02 2.37
CA LEU A 95 -11.08 -3.35 2.59
C LEU A 95 -11.79 -3.32 1.23
N LEU A 96 -12.02 -4.50 0.64
CA LEU A 96 -12.88 -4.63 -0.54
C LEU A 96 -14.31 -4.69 -0.04
N VAL A 97 -15.10 -3.65 -0.31
CA VAL A 97 -16.55 -3.62 -0.11
C VAL A 97 -17.22 -3.83 -1.46
#